data_AF-A0A258CUR3-F1
#
_entry.id   AF-A0A258CUR3-F1
#
_cell.length_a   1.000
_cell.length_b   1.000
_cell.length_c   1.000
_cell.angle_alpha   90.00
_cell.angle_beta   90.00
_cell.angle_gamma   90.00
#
_symmetry.space_group_name_H-M   'P 1'
#
loop_
_entity.id
_entity.type
_entity.pdbx_description
1 polymer ?
#
loop_
_entity_poly.entity_id
_entity_poly.type
_entity_poly.pdbx_seq_one_letter_code
_entity_poly.pdbx_strand_id
1 'polypeptide(L)'
;MNGKIERSRGLRESMGLALAAFTLSIAMAGSAAAQNDRMTPIAIPAQPNAIALGTGPLPGATAPEAWHSQYGSVFARNVTEATLTPFLPEPGKATGAAVIIAPGGGFRTLSMENEGWDAARALADKGVAAFVLKYRLNQTPPDMAGFERSMQEMFSGTAQRPRPDPQAAMAGLAPQLADSRAAFALVRKRAAEWRVDPDRIGMLGFSAGAMLTLTT
;
A
#
# COMPACT_ATOMS: atom_id res chain seq x y z
N MET A 1 21.81 76.42 -30.78
CA MET A 1 21.51 77.42 -29.73
C MET A 1 20.45 76.84 -28.81
N ASN A 2 20.74 76.82 -27.50
CA ASN A 2 19.86 76.81 -26.32
C ASN A 2 18.64 75.86 -26.31
N GLY A 3 18.41 74.97 -25.34
CA GLY A 3 18.85 74.93 -23.95
C GLY A 3 17.62 74.93 -23.01
N LYS A 4 17.70 74.13 -21.93
CA LYS A 4 16.78 73.92 -20.77
C LYS A 4 15.73 72.80 -20.93
N ILE A 5 15.78 71.65 -20.21
CA ILE A 5 16.02 71.25 -18.79
C ILE A 5 14.72 71.17 -17.96
N GLU A 6 14.55 69.96 -17.39
CA GLU A 6 13.86 69.55 -16.14
C GLU A 6 12.36 69.19 -16.03
N ARG A 7 12.16 67.87 -15.86
CA ARG A 7 11.54 67.12 -14.74
C ARG A 7 10.21 67.62 -14.14
N SER A 8 9.22 66.72 -14.15
CA SER A 8 8.49 66.33 -12.94
C SER A 8 7.84 64.93 -13.11
N ARG A 9 7.59 64.28 -11.97
CA ARG A 9 7.19 62.88 -11.77
C ARG A 9 5.66 62.71 -11.78
N GLY A 10 5.21 61.56 -12.32
CA GLY A 10 4.29 60.63 -11.63
C GLY A 10 2.78 60.84 -11.72
N LEU A 11 2.06 59.82 -12.21
CA LEU A 11 0.89 59.13 -11.59
C LEU A 11 0.38 58.09 -12.63
N ARG A 12 0.71 56.80 -12.48
CA ARG A 12 -0.10 55.70 -11.90
C ARG A 12 -1.26 55.18 -12.76
N GLU A 13 -1.19 53.87 -13.01
CA GLU A 13 -2.29 52.87 -13.17
C GLU A 13 -3.10 53.00 -14.48
N SER A 14 -3.39 51.96 -15.28
CA SER A 14 -3.73 50.58 -14.94
C SER A 14 -3.63 49.63 -16.16
N MET A 15 -3.08 48.43 -15.92
CA MET A 15 -3.44 47.09 -16.44
C MET A 15 -4.00 46.90 -17.87
N GLY A 16 -3.32 46.07 -18.67
CA GLY A 16 -3.92 45.38 -19.82
C GLY A 16 -2.95 44.44 -20.56
N LEU A 17 -3.09 43.14 -20.30
CA LEU A 17 -2.68 41.99 -21.14
C LEU A 17 -1.20 41.80 -21.50
N ALA A 18 -0.52 40.91 -20.77
CA ALA A 18 0.58 40.11 -21.32
C ALA A 18 0.09 38.66 -21.51
N LEU A 19 -0.27 38.33 -22.74
CA LEU A 19 -0.54 36.95 -23.18
C LEU A 19 0.83 36.31 -23.50
N ALA A 20 1.39 35.55 -22.56
CA ALA A 20 2.59 34.76 -22.77
C ALA A 20 2.26 33.28 -22.59
N ALA A 21 2.58 32.51 -23.64
CA ALA A 21 2.18 31.14 -23.87
C ALA A 21 2.60 30.16 -22.76
N PHE A 22 1.66 29.34 -22.32
CA PHE A 22 1.91 28.10 -21.58
C PHE A 22 1.53 26.92 -22.46
N THR A 23 2.33 26.62 -23.48
CA THR A 23 2.25 25.32 -24.17
C THR A 23 2.95 24.28 -23.31
N LEU A 24 2.16 23.59 -22.48
CA LEU A 24 2.62 22.41 -21.76
C LEU A 24 2.86 21.29 -22.77
N SER A 25 4.11 21.09 -23.15
CA SER A 25 4.55 19.99 -24.00
C SER A 25 4.40 18.67 -23.24
N ILE A 26 3.23 18.03 -23.35
CA ILE A 26 3.08 16.61 -23.01
C ILE A 26 3.65 15.80 -24.17
N ALA A 27 4.94 15.49 -24.10
CA ALA A 27 5.54 14.47 -24.96
C ALA A 27 6.81 13.93 -24.33
N MET A 28 6.67 12.86 -23.54
CA MET A 28 7.42 11.62 -23.71
C MET A 28 6.58 10.51 -23.07
N ALA A 29 5.54 10.06 -23.77
CA ALA A 29 5.02 8.71 -23.56
C ALA A 29 6.12 7.76 -24.07
N GLY A 30 7.13 7.52 -23.22
CA GLY A 30 8.04 6.40 -23.42
C GLY A 30 7.16 5.16 -23.55
N SER A 31 7.40 4.37 -24.60
CA SER A 31 6.68 3.15 -24.91
C SER A 31 6.38 2.40 -23.63
N ALA A 32 5.11 2.37 -23.23
CA ALA A 32 4.64 1.42 -22.24
C ALA A 32 4.94 0.05 -22.86
N ALA A 33 6.08 -0.55 -22.51
CA ALA A 33 6.24 -1.98 -22.64
C ALA A 33 4.99 -2.54 -21.97
N ALA A 34 4.10 -3.15 -22.76
CA ALA A 34 2.76 -3.52 -22.33
C ALA A 34 2.86 -4.20 -20.98
N GLN A 35 2.52 -3.46 -19.92
CA GLN A 35 2.69 -3.93 -18.56
C GLN A 35 1.71 -5.08 -18.45
N ASN A 36 2.20 -6.32 -18.39
CA ASN A 36 1.38 -7.52 -18.53
C ASN A 36 0.21 -7.46 -17.53
N ASP A 37 -0.97 -7.11 -18.02
CA ASP A 37 -2.18 -6.90 -17.25
C ASP A 37 -2.88 -8.22 -16.95
N ARG A 38 -2.44 -9.31 -17.59
CA ARG A 38 -2.97 -10.64 -17.37
C ARG A 38 -2.55 -11.17 -15.99
N MET A 39 -3.55 -11.45 -15.16
CA MET A 39 -3.33 -12.19 -13.92
C MET A 39 -2.95 -13.63 -14.25
N THR A 40 -1.71 -14.04 -13.94
CA THR A 40 -1.23 -15.39 -14.23
C THR A 40 -0.97 -16.13 -12.92
N PRO A 41 -1.60 -17.30 -12.66
CA PRO A 41 -1.33 -18.09 -11.47
C PRO A 41 0.15 -18.44 -11.33
N ILE A 42 0.64 -18.39 -10.09
CA ILE A 42 2.00 -18.81 -9.75
C ILE A 42 1.99 -19.70 -8.50
N ALA A 43 3.05 -20.46 -8.30
CA ALA A 43 3.30 -21.12 -7.03
C ALA A 43 3.48 -20.09 -5.91
N ILE A 44 3.09 -20.44 -4.69
CA ILE A 44 3.30 -19.59 -3.51
C ILE A 44 4.81 -19.41 -3.32
N PRO A 45 5.34 -18.16 -3.35
CA PRO A 45 6.75 -17.93 -3.11
C PRO A 45 7.15 -18.36 -1.69
N ALA A 46 8.36 -18.91 -1.57
CA ALA A 46 8.93 -19.29 -0.28
C ALA A 46 9.07 -18.05 0.62
N GLN A 47 8.62 -18.16 1.86
CA GLN A 47 8.63 -17.08 2.85
C GLN A 47 9.29 -17.58 4.14
N PRO A 48 10.60 -17.93 4.12
CA PRO A 48 11.26 -18.62 5.23
C PRO A 48 11.31 -17.79 6.53
N ASN A 49 11.21 -16.47 6.42
CA ASN A 49 11.25 -15.54 7.55
C ASN A 49 9.85 -15.09 8.00
N ALA A 50 8.78 -15.60 7.38
CA ALA A 50 7.42 -15.23 7.78
C ALA A 50 7.07 -15.88 9.13
N ILE A 51 6.61 -15.04 10.06
CA ILE A 51 6.21 -15.47 11.41
C ILE A 51 4.69 -15.48 11.47
N ALA A 52 4.09 -16.61 11.81
CA ALA A 52 2.64 -16.69 12.05
C ALA A 52 2.24 -15.77 13.22
N LEU A 53 1.16 -15.01 13.05
CA LEU A 53 0.68 -14.06 14.05
C LEU A 53 -0.14 -14.72 15.17
N GLY A 54 -0.55 -15.98 15.00
CA GLY A 54 -1.31 -16.71 16.01
C GLY A 54 -2.74 -16.20 16.21
N THR A 55 -3.30 -15.49 15.23
CA THR A 55 -4.69 -14.98 15.26
C THR A 55 -5.73 -16.00 14.80
N GLY A 56 -5.31 -17.25 14.58
CA GLY A 56 -6.11 -18.36 14.06
C GLY A 56 -6.39 -18.26 12.56
N PRO A 57 -6.85 -19.35 11.92
CA PRO A 57 -7.25 -19.31 10.53
C PRO A 57 -8.47 -18.40 10.34
N LEU A 58 -8.67 -17.89 9.12
CA LEU A 58 -9.84 -17.12 8.76
C LEU A 58 -11.12 -17.96 8.98
N PRO A 59 -12.07 -17.51 9.81
CA PRO A 59 -13.32 -18.22 10.04
C PRO A 59 -14.13 -18.38 8.74
N GLY A 60 -14.62 -19.59 8.48
CA GLY A 60 -15.45 -19.87 7.30
C GLY A 60 -14.72 -19.81 5.96
N ALA A 61 -13.38 -19.88 5.95
CA ALA A 61 -12.62 -19.92 4.70
C ALA A 61 -12.99 -21.15 3.85
N THR A 62 -13.23 -20.94 2.56
CA THR A 62 -13.66 -21.98 1.60
C THR A 62 -12.64 -22.24 0.50
N ALA A 63 -11.66 -21.36 0.32
CA ALA A 63 -10.61 -21.49 -0.68
C ALA A 63 -9.22 -21.38 -0.04
N PRO A 64 -8.23 -22.15 -0.52
CA PRO A 64 -6.86 -22.04 -0.05
C PRO A 64 -6.21 -20.72 -0.50
N GLU A 65 -5.14 -20.32 0.17
CA GLU A 65 -4.27 -19.24 -0.29
C GLU A 65 -3.74 -19.55 -1.70
N ALA A 66 -3.79 -18.56 -2.58
CA ALA A 66 -3.35 -18.67 -3.97
C ALA A 66 -2.59 -17.40 -4.37
N TRP A 67 -1.72 -17.52 -5.37
CA TRP A 67 -0.89 -16.40 -5.82
C TRP A 67 -0.99 -16.22 -7.33
N HIS A 68 -0.82 -14.98 -7.77
CA HIS A 68 -0.72 -14.65 -9.19
C HIS A 68 0.33 -13.55 -9.42
N SER A 69 0.88 -13.51 -10.62
CA SER A 69 1.66 -12.38 -11.11
C SER A 69 0.79 -11.47 -11.97
N GLN A 70 1.04 -10.17 -11.86
CA GLN A 70 0.40 -9.14 -12.66
C GLN A 70 1.27 -7.88 -12.62
N TYR A 71 1.35 -7.12 -13.70
CA TYR A 71 2.06 -5.84 -13.77
C TYR A 71 3.55 -5.88 -13.39
N GLY A 72 4.19 -7.04 -13.48
CA GLY A 72 5.57 -7.25 -13.02
C GLY A 72 5.71 -7.41 -11.49
N SER A 73 4.60 -7.56 -10.77
CA SER A 73 4.53 -7.80 -9.32
C SER A 73 3.88 -9.17 -9.03
N VAL A 74 3.95 -9.61 -7.78
CA VAL A 74 3.26 -10.80 -7.29
C VAL A 74 2.26 -10.47 -6.19
N PHE A 75 1.18 -11.24 -6.17
CA PHE A 75 0.02 -10.96 -5.32
C PHE A 75 -0.45 -12.20 -4.58
N ALA A 76 -0.69 -12.06 -3.27
CA ALA A 76 -1.32 -13.10 -2.45
C ALA A 76 -2.84 -12.92 -2.43
N ARG A 77 -3.60 -14.02 -2.50
CA ARG A 77 -5.08 -14.03 -2.53
C ARG A 77 -5.60 -15.12 -1.59
N ASN A 78 -6.79 -14.93 -1.04
CA ASN A 78 -7.43 -15.89 -0.13
C ASN A 78 -6.53 -16.30 1.05
N VAL A 79 -5.71 -15.38 1.56
CA VAL A 79 -4.86 -15.62 2.74
C VAL A 79 -5.75 -15.99 3.91
N THR A 80 -5.55 -17.19 4.47
CA THR A 80 -6.31 -17.72 5.59
C THR A 80 -5.55 -17.64 6.90
N GLU A 81 -4.22 -17.56 6.87
CA GLU A 81 -3.37 -17.41 8.06
C GLU A 81 -2.50 -16.16 7.91
N ALA A 82 -2.54 -15.30 8.93
CA ALA A 82 -1.79 -14.05 8.89
C ALA A 82 -0.34 -14.25 9.33
N THR A 83 0.57 -13.63 8.59
CA THR A 83 2.01 -13.65 8.89
C THR A 83 2.62 -12.26 8.91
N LEU A 84 3.71 -12.12 9.65
CA LEU A 84 4.54 -10.93 9.70
C LEU A 84 5.98 -11.29 9.31
N THR A 85 6.51 -10.64 8.28
CA THR A 85 7.86 -10.90 7.78
C THR A 85 8.77 -9.71 8.10
N PRO A 86 9.83 -9.89 8.91
CA PRO A 86 10.75 -8.82 9.25
C PRO A 86 11.78 -8.54 8.14
N PHE A 87 12.05 -7.25 7.93
CA PHE A 87 13.11 -6.69 7.10
C PHE A 87 13.90 -5.73 7.98
N LEU A 88 15.00 -6.21 8.53
CA LEU A 88 15.78 -5.48 9.52
C LEU A 88 16.94 -4.72 8.85
N PRO A 89 17.29 -3.52 9.33
CA PRO A 89 18.47 -2.81 8.85
C PRO A 89 19.75 -3.56 9.19
N GLU A 90 20.80 -3.32 8.40
CA GLU A 90 22.14 -3.78 8.72
C GLU A 90 22.59 -3.32 10.13
N PRO A 91 23.38 -4.14 10.85
CA PRO A 91 23.94 -3.74 12.13
C PRO A 91 24.64 -2.37 12.06
N GLY A 92 24.33 -1.49 13.00
CA GLY A 92 24.89 -0.13 13.05
C GLY A 92 24.13 0.92 12.22
N LYS A 93 23.16 0.53 11.37
CA LYS A 93 22.27 1.48 10.67
C LYS A 93 20.92 1.69 11.37
N ALA A 94 20.57 0.83 12.32
CA ALA A 94 19.26 0.84 12.96
C ALA A 94 18.99 2.17 13.70
N THR A 95 17.93 2.86 13.31
CA THR A 95 17.47 4.13 13.90
C THR A 95 16.64 3.94 15.18
N GLY A 96 16.31 2.69 15.50
CA GLY A 96 15.32 2.31 16.51
C GLY A 96 13.87 2.42 16.04
N ALA A 97 13.58 3.08 14.91
CA ALA A 97 12.21 3.17 14.39
C ALA A 97 11.78 1.89 13.67
N ALA A 98 10.48 1.59 13.74
CA ALA A 98 9.86 0.49 13.02
C ALA A 98 8.60 0.92 12.26
N VAL A 99 8.33 0.25 11.14
CA VAL A 99 7.13 0.40 10.33
C VAL A 99 6.52 -0.97 10.01
N ILE A 100 5.26 -1.17 10.37
CA ILE A 100 4.46 -2.28 9.86
C ILE A 100 3.87 -1.86 8.52
N ILE A 101 4.04 -2.68 7.49
CA ILE A 101 3.57 -2.40 6.13
C ILE A 101 2.39 -3.31 5.82
N ALA A 102 1.23 -2.73 5.53
CA ALA A 102 0.04 -3.43 5.06
C ALA A 102 -0.16 -3.21 3.56
N PRO A 103 0.11 -4.22 2.71
CA PRO A 103 -0.19 -4.15 1.29
C PRO A 103 -1.68 -3.95 1.01
N GLY A 104 -1.97 -3.31 -0.12
CA GLY A 104 -3.31 -3.08 -0.62
C GLY A 104 -3.85 -4.24 -1.47
N GLY A 105 -5.07 -4.07 -1.97
CA GLY A 105 -5.76 -5.06 -2.81
C GLY A 105 -7.22 -5.31 -2.44
N GLY A 106 -7.91 -4.29 -1.90
CA GLY A 106 -9.36 -4.33 -1.66
C GLY A 106 -9.82 -5.39 -0.65
N PHE A 107 -8.93 -5.83 0.25
CA PHE A 107 -9.14 -6.98 1.14
C PHE A 107 -9.38 -8.32 0.41
N ARG A 108 -9.13 -8.39 -0.91
CA ARG A 108 -9.28 -9.61 -1.73
C ARG A 108 -7.94 -10.15 -2.22
N THR A 109 -6.95 -9.28 -2.34
CA THR A 109 -5.58 -9.60 -2.72
C THR A 109 -4.60 -8.74 -1.91
N LEU A 110 -3.31 -9.06 -1.96
CA LEU A 110 -2.22 -8.29 -1.36
C LEU A 110 -1.14 -8.07 -2.42
N SER A 111 -0.77 -6.82 -2.69
CA SER A 111 0.34 -6.50 -3.58
C SER A 111 1.70 -6.74 -2.88
N MET A 112 2.16 -7.99 -2.89
CA MET A 112 3.24 -8.43 -1.99
C MET A 112 4.62 -7.93 -2.38
N GLU A 113 4.93 -7.85 -3.67
CA GLU A 113 6.27 -7.40 -4.12
C GLU A 113 6.45 -5.90 -3.90
N ASN A 114 5.73 -5.07 -4.66
CA ASN A 114 5.96 -3.62 -4.74
C ASN A 114 5.50 -2.84 -3.49
N GLU A 115 4.33 -3.15 -2.93
CA GLU A 115 3.79 -2.44 -1.75
C GLU A 115 4.27 -3.10 -0.44
N GLY A 116 4.66 -4.37 -0.48
CA GLY A 116 5.19 -5.10 0.66
C GLY A 116 6.71 -5.11 0.69
N TRP A 117 7.32 -6.09 0.03
CA TRP A 117 8.75 -6.40 0.17
C TRP A 117 9.68 -5.31 -0.33
N ASP A 118 9.38 -4.67 -1.46
CA ASP A 118 10.17 -3.54 -1.99
C ASP A 118 10.13 -2.34 -1.04
N ALA A 119 8.94 -1.98 -0.56
CA ALA A 119 8.78 -0.91 0.43
C ALA A 119 9.55 -1.23 1.73
N ALA A 120 9.51 -2.49 2.17
CA ALA A 120 10.22 -2.94 3.35
C ALA A 120 11.74 -2.86 3.18
N ARG A 121 12.26 -3.33 2.05
CA ARG A 121 13.70 -3.21 1.70
C ARG A 121 14.13 -1.75 1.68
N ALA A 122 13.37 -0.87 1.03
CA ALA A 122 13.68 0.55 0.93
C ALA A 122 13.70 1.26 2.30
N LEU A 123 12.85 0.85 3.25
CA LEU A 123 12.87 1.36 4.62
C LEU A 123 14.06 0.81 5.43
N ALA A 124 14.33 -0.50 5.30
CA ALA A 124 15.48 -1.14 5.96
C ALA A 124 16.81 -0.53 5.51
N ASP A 125 16.96 -0.23 4.22
CA ASP A 125 18.14 0.45 3.66
C ASP A 125 18.39 1.84 4.28
N LYS A 126 17.32 2.51 4.72
CA LYS A 126 17.35 3.81 5.42
C LYS A 126 17.49 3.68 6.94
N GLY A 127 17.68 2.48 7.47
CA GLY A 127 17.86 2.26 8.91
C GLY A 127 16.56 2.06 9.69
N VAL A 128 15.41 1.92 9.03
CA VAL A 128 14.10 1.70 9.68
C VAL A 128 13.73 0.23 9.59
N ALA A 129 13.46 -0.43 10.71
CA ALA A 129 12.98 -1.81 10.68
C ALA A 129 11.59 -1.87 10.04
N ALA A 130 11.41 -2.72 9.04
CA ALA A 130 10.14 -2.88 8.35
C ALA A 130 9.56 -4.28 8.57
N PHE A 131 8.24 -4.38 8.64
CA PHE A 131 7.55 -5.64 8.89
C PHE A 131 6.37 -5.76 7.92
N VAL A 132 6.46 -6.66 6.95
CA VAL A 132 5.38 -6.85 5.95
C VAL A 132 4.30 -7.73 6.55
N LEU A 133 3.10 -7.18 6.68
CA LEU A 133 1.91 -7.84 7.19
C LEU A 133 1.15 -8.50 6.02
N LYS A 134 1.17 -9.84 5.97
CA LYS A 134 0.28 -10.62 5.11
C LYS A 134 -0.98 -10.95 5.92
N TYR A 135 -2.00 -10.09 5.87
CA TYR A 135 -3.23 -10.23 6.66
C TYR A 135 -4.28 -11.12 5.97
N ARG A 136 -5.25 -11.62 6.73
CA ARG A 136 -6.32 -12.49 6.21
C ARG A 136 -7.24 -11.75 5.24
N LEU A 137 -7.65 -12.42 4.17
CA LEU A 137 -8.40 -11.79 3.07
C LEU A 137 -9.83 -12.33 2.95
N ASN A 138 -10.73 -11.45 2.51
CA ASN A 138 -12.05 -11.82 2.07
C ASN A 138 -11.95 -12.84 0.93
N GLN A 139 -12.70 -13.93 1.06
CA GLN A 139 -12.63 -15.04 0.12
C GLN A 139 -13.18 -14.64 -1.25
N THR A 140 -12.48 -15.12 -2.28
CA THR A 140 -12.83 -14.96 -3.70
C THR A 140 -12.92 -16.34 -4.36
N PRO A 141 -13.64 -16.48 -5.50
CA PRO A 141 -13.72 -17.76 -6.22
C PRO A 141 -12.33 -18.37 -6.46
N PRO A 142 -12.14 -19.68 -6.32
CA PRO A 142 -10.82 -20.30 -6.38
C PRO A 142 -10.18 -20.19 -7.78
N ASP A 143 -10.98 -20.19 -8.85
CA ASP A 143 -10.52 -20.07 -10.23
C ASP A 143 -10.26 -18.60 -10.64
N MET A 144 -9.33 -18.40 -11.59
CA MET A 144 -8.93 -17.06 -12.04
C MET A 144 -10.05 -16.30 -12.74
N ALA A 145 -10.87 -16.98 -13.55
CA ALA A 145 -11.96 -16.32 -14.25
C ALA A 145 -13.02 -15.78 -13.27
N GLY A 146 -13.33 -16.53 -12.21
CA GLY A 146 -14.18 -16.09 -11.12
C GLY A 146 -13.54 -14.96 -10.30
N PHE A 147 -12.24 -15.05 -10.02
CA PHE A 147 -11.52 -13.98 -9.32
C PHE A 147 -11.51 -12.66 -10.11
N GLU A 148 -11.16 -12.71 -11.40
CA GLU A 148 -11.16 -11.56 -12.32
C GLU A 148 -12.54 -10.89 -12.36
N ARG A 149 -13.60 -11.69 -12.47
CA ARG A 149 -14.99 -11.19 -12.40
C ARG A 149 -15.27 -10.49 -11.07
N SER A 150 -14.82 -11.06 -9.95
CA SER A 150 -14.94 -10.45 -8.62
C SER A 150 -14.21 -9.11 -8.51
N MET A 151 -13.04 -8.99 -9.16
CA MET A 151 -12.27 -7.75 -9.19
C MET A 151 -12.91 -6.71 -10.11
N GLN A 152 -13.42 -7.12 -11.28
CA GLN A 152 -14.17 -6.26 -12.19
C GLN A 152 -15.42 -5.69 -11.48
N GLU A 153 -16.20 -6.50 -10.79
CA GLU A 153 -17.37 -6.05 -10.01
C GLU A 153 -16.99 -5.04 -8.92
N MET A 154 -15.81 -5.17 -8.31
CA MET A 154 -15.33 -4.25 -7.28
C MET A 154 -15.01 -2.86 -7.85
N PHE A 155 -14.46 -2.80 -9.07
CA PHE A 155 -14.00 -1.55 -9.69
C PHE A 155 -14.99 -0.95 -10.69
N SER A 156 -15.97 -1.71 -11.19
CA SER A 156 -16.84 -1.25 -12.28
C SER A 156 -17.81 -0.14 -11.85
N GLY A 157 -18.04 0.10 -10.55
CA GLY A 157 -19.01 1.08 -10.05
C GLY A 157 -20.47 0.79 -10.43
N THR A 158 -20.71 -0.19 -11.30
CA THR A 158 -22.02 -0.62 -11.83
C THR A 158 -22.72 -1.61 -10.91
N ALA A 159 -22.01 -2.20 -9.94
CA ALA A 159 -22.62 -3.00 -8.90
C ALA A 159 -23.43 -2.08 -7.97
N GLN A 160 -24.72 -1.92 -8.23
CA GLN A 160 -25.70 -1.40 -7.27
C GLN A 160 -25.85 -2.40 -6.12
N ARG A 161 -24.82 -2.52 -5.28
CA ARG A 161 -24.94 -3.16 -3.98
C ARG A 161 -25.44 -2.09 -3.02
N PRO A 162 -26.51 -2.35 -2.24
CA PRO A 162 -26.84 -1.48 -1.12
C PRO A 162 -25.57 -1.22 -0.32
N ARG A 163 -25.25 0.04 -0.04
CA ARG A 163 -24.10 0.35 0.82
C ARG A 163 -24.33 -0.43 2.12
N PRO A 164 -23.40 -1.33 2.50
CA PRO A 164 -23.55 -2.03 3.75
C PRO A 164 -23.60 -0.99 4.87
N ASP A 165 -24.40 -1.29 5.89
CA ASP A 165 -24.38 -0.53 7.13
C ASP A 165 -22.92 -0.35 7.60
N PRO A 166 -22.48 0.87 7.97
CA PRO A 166 -21.10 1.11 8.37
C PRO A 166 -20.62 0.17 9.48
N GLN A 167 -21.49 -0.19 10.43
CA GLN A 167 -21.14 -1.11 11.51
C GLN A 167 -20.89 -2.53 10.97
N ALA A 168 -21.77 -3.00 10.09
CA ALA A 168 -21.60 -4.29 9.41
C ALA A 168 -20.34 -4.32 8.51
N ALA A 169 -20.04 -3.22 7.82
CA ALA A 169 -18.82 -3.09 7.02
C ALA A 169 -17.56 -3.17 7.89
N MET A 170 -17.54 -2.51 9.04
CA MET A 170 -16.44 -2.59 10.01
C MET A 170 -16.33 -3.97 10.68
N ALA A 171 -17.46 -4.62 10.99
CA ALA A 171 -17.46 -5.99 11.51
C ALA A 171 -16.85 -6.99 10.52
N GLY A 172 -17.05 -6.77 9.22
CA GLY A 172 -16.41 -7.55 8.16
C GLY A 172 -14.88 -7.43 8.11
N LEU A 173 -14.30 -6.41 8.76
CA LEU A 173 -12.86 -6.21 8.86
C LEU A 173 -12.23 -6.74 10.16
N ALA A 174 -13.03 -7.37 11.03
CA ALA A 174 -12.56 -7.85 12.33
C ALA A 174 -11.33 -8.77 12.23
N PRO A 175 -11.24 -9.75 11.29
CA PRO A 175 -10.04 -10.56 11.12
C PRO A 175 -8.79 -9.73 10.77
N GLN A 176 -8.92 -8.76 9.86
CA GLN A 176 -7.82 -7.92 9.41
C GLN A 176 -7.34 -6.97 10.50
N LEU A 177 -8.27 -6.39 11.26
CA LEU A 177 -7.94 -5.56 12.42
C LEU A 177 -7.25 -6.36 13.52
N ALA A 178 -7.68 -7.60 13.76
CA ALA A 178 -7.00 -8.49 14.70
C ALA A 178 -5.57 -8.81 14.25
N ASP A 179 -5.34 -9.00 12.94
CA ASP A 179 -4.01 -9.25 12.38
C ASP A 179 -3.09 -8.03 12.52
N SER A 180 -3.59 -6.83 12.23
CA SER A 180 -2.84 -5.58 12.43
C SER A 180 -2.46 -5.38 13.90
N ARG A 181 -3.40 -5.58 14.83
CA ARG A 181 -3.10 -5.49 16.27
C ARG A 181 -2.09 -6.53 16.74
N ALA A 182 -2.21 -7.77 16.26
CA ALA A 182 -1.26 -8.84 16.56
C ALA A 182 0.14 -8.54 16.01
N ALA A 183 0.25 -7.91 14.84
CA ALA A 183 1.51 -7.45 14.30
C ALA A 183 2.18 -6.41 15.21
N PHE A 184 1.45 -5.40 15.66
CA PHE A 184 1.96 -4.43 16.65
C PHE A 184 2.40 -5.11 17.95
N ALA A 185 1.59 -6.03 18.46
CA ALA A 185 1.91 -6.78 19.68
C ALA A 185 3.20 -7.61 19.51
N LEU A 186 3.38 -8.26 18.36
CA LEU A 186 4.57 -9.05 18.06
C LEU A 186 5.83 -8.17 17.97
N VAL A 187 5.75 -7.02 17.27
CA VAL A 187 6.87 -6.07 17.17
C VAL A 187 7.26 -5.53 18.54
N ARG A 188 6.29 -5.13 19.37
CA ARG A 188 6.58 -4.69 20.75
C ARG A 188 7.21 -5.82 21.58
N LYS A 189 6.67 -7.03 21.49
CA LYS A 189 7.17 -8.19 22.24
C LYS A 189 8.61 -8.56 21.87
N ARG A 190 8.99 -8.41 20.61
CA ARG A 190 10.34 -8.74 20.09
C ARG A 190 11.22 -7.52 19.84
N ALA A 191 10.84 -6.36 20.37
CA ALA A 191 11.51 -5.09 20.12
C ALA A 191 13.02 -5.13 20.42
N ALA A 192 13.40 -5.73 21.56
CA ALA A 192 14.80 -5.90 21.93
C ALA A 192 15.59 -6.78 20.95
N GLU A 193 14.98 -7.88 20.47
CA GLU A 193 15.59 -8.76 19.48
C GLU A 193 15.83 -8.04 18.15
N TRP A 194 14.88 -7.18 17.77
CA TRP A 194 14.90 -6.46 16.49
C TRP A 194 15.55 -5.07 16.55
N ARG A 195 16.09 -4.69 17.72
CA ARG A 195 16.68 -3.36 17.99
C ARG A 195 15.72 -2.22 17.64
N VAL A 196 14.44 -2.43 17.95
CA VAL A 196 13.36 -1.46 17.77
C VAL A 196 13.05 -0.83 19.11
N ASP A 197 12.80 0.47 19.11
CA ASP A 197 12.21 1.20 20.23
C ASP A 197 10.68 0.92 20.22
N PRO A 198 10.12 0.30 21.28
CA PRO A 198 8.71 -0.07 21.32
C PRO A 198 7.74 1.13 21.25
N ASP A 199 8.23 2.34 21.50
CA ASP A 199 7.46 3.59 21.43
C ASP A 199 7.57 4.27 20.05
N ARG A 200 8.36 3.72 19.11
CA ARG A 200 8.60 4.27 17.77
C ARG A 200 8.18 3.31 16.66
N ILE A 201 6.98 2.73 16.81
CA ILE A 201 6.38 1.81 15.84
C ILE A 201 5.22 2.53 15.13
N GLY A 202 5.37 2.74 13.82
CA GLY A 202 4.31 3.24 12.95
C GLY A 202 3.74 2.16 12.02
N MET A 203 2.75 2.53 11.23
CA MET A 203 2.18 1.69 10.19
C MET A 203 2.06 2.47 8.87
N LEU A 204 2.41 1.82 7.78
CA LEU A 204 2.25 2.28 6.40
C LEU A 204 1.28 1.34 5.71
N GLY A 205 0.29 1.89 5.01
CA GLY A 205 -0.70 1.09 4.31
C GLY A 205 -1.00 1.63 2.93
N PHE A 206 -1.29 0.74 1.99
CA PHE A 206 -1.66 1.07 0.62
C PHE A 206 -3.11 0.67 0.36
N SER A 207 -3.92 1.53 -0.28
CA SER A 207 -5.32 1.21 -0.63
C SER A 207 -6.11 0.66 0.58
N ALA A 208 -6.60 -0.59 0.53
CA ALA A 208 -7.23 -1.27 1.66
C ALA A 208 -6.33 -1.39 2.91
N GLY A 209 -5.02 -1.52 2.74
CA GLY A 209 -4.05 -1.46 3.83
C GLY A 209 -4.00 -0.08 4.50
N ALA A 210 -4.23 1.01 3.76
CA ALA A 210 -4.32 2.36 4.35
C ALA A 210 -5.54 2.49 5.27
N MET A 211 -6.64 1.79 4.95
CA MET A 211 -7.79 1.72 5.84
C MET A 211 -7.42 1.03 7.17
N LEU A 212 -6.63 -0.05 7.14
CA LEU A 212 -6.13 -0.68 8.38
C LEU A 212 -5.24 0.28 9.17
N THR A 213 -4.37 1.04 8.50
CA THR A 213 -3.52 2.05 9.14
C THR A 213 -4.32 3.12 9.88
N LEU A 214 -5.47 3.55 9.34
CA LEU A 214 -6.31 4.58 9.95
C LEU A 214 -7.20 4.06 11.10
N THR A 215 -7.32 2.74 11.25
CA THR A 215 -8.30 2.09 12.14
C THR A 215 -7.67 1.16 13.19
N THR A 216 -6.34 1.04 13.21
CA THR A 216 -5.57 0.22 14.15
C THR A 216 -4.87 1.10 15.17
#